data_AF-A0A2R6HG79-F1
#
_entry.id   AF-A0A2R6HG79-F1
#
_cell.length_a   1.000
_cell.length_b   1.000
_cell.length_c   1.000
_cell.angle_alpha   90.00
_cell.angle_beta   90.00
_cell.angle_gamma   90.00
#
_symmetry.space_group_name_H-M   'P 1'
#
loop_
_entity.id
_entity.type
_entity.pdbx_description
1 polymer ?
#
loop_
_entity_poly.entity_id
_entity_poly.type
_entity_poly.pdbx_seq_one_letter_code
_entity_poly.pdbx_strand_id
1 'polypeptide(L)'
;MQFDDHERILLGSGIFGFGLGAVGDVALFHHVLQWHHLLSARIDPSTLDGLRQNLLADGVFSLAMLGVMLAGTGIVWRNLNRTEATQPMVRLVGATLVGAGAFNLFDGVVDHYILNLHDVVHGTQA
;
A
#
# COMPACT_ATOMS: atom_id res chain seq x y z
N MET A 1 8.07 -7.66 -25.14
CA MET A 1 9.30 -7.20 -24.46
C MET A 1 9.64 -8.24 -23.40
N GLN A 2 10.84 -8.81 -23.40
CA GLN A 2 11.22 -9.86 -22.44
C GLN A 2 12.10 -9.22 -21.36
N PHE A 3 11.56 -9.12 -20.14
CA PHE A 3 12.29 -8.52 -19.02
C PHE A 3 13.43 -9.43 -18.56
N ASP A 4 14.60 -8.85 -18.34
CA ASP A 4 15.73 -9.54 -17.71
C ASP A 4 15.53 -9.69 -16.18
N ASP A 5 16.41 -10.45 -15.52
CA ASP A 5 16.28 -10.71 -14.08
C ASP A 5 16.41 -9.43 -13.25
N HIS A 6 17.21 -8.46 -13.72
CA HIS A 6 17.41 -7.18 -13.04
C HIS A 6 16.11 -6.35 -13.04
N GLU A 7 15.48 -6.21 -14.20
CA GLU A 7 14.21 -5.51 -14.35
C GLU A 7 13.10 -6.17 -13.54
N ARG A 8 13.07 -7.51 -13.50
CA ARG A 8 12.10 -8.28 -12.69
C ARG A 8 12.31 -8.04 -11.19
N ILE A 9 13.56 -7.95 -10.72
CA ILE A 9 13.86 -7.64 -9.33
C ILE A 9 13.35 -6.24 -8.98
N LEU A 10 13.61 -5.23 -9.82
CA LEU A 10 13.11 -3.88 -9.58
C LEU A 10 11.58 -3.81 -9.59
N LEU A 11 10.94 -4.51 -10.53
CA LEU A 11 9.49 -4.63 -10.56
C LEU A 11 8.94 -5.27 -9.29
N GLY A 12 9.55 -6.38 -8.84
CA GLY A 12 9.18 -7.04 -7.60
C GLY A 12 9.34 -6.14 -6.37
N SER A 13 10.43 -5.37 -6.29
CA SER A 13 10.65 -4.38 -5.24
C SER A 13 9.60 -3.26 -5.28
N GLY A 14 9.23 -2.78 -6.47
CA GLY A 14 8.14 -1.80 -6.63
C GLY A 14 6.79 -2.35 -6.18
N ILE A 15 6.44 -3.58 -6.57
CA ILE A 15 5.20 -4.24 -6.12
C ILE A 15 5.19 -4.43 -4.61
N PHE A 16 6.32 -4.86 -4.03
CA PHE A 16 6.47 -4.93 -2.57
C PHE A 16 6.26 -3.56 -1.92
N GLY A 17 6.88 -2.51 -2.48
CA GLY A 17 6.74 -1.14 -2.02
C GLY A 17 5.31 -0.62 -2.06
N PHE A 18 4.54 -0.97 -3.10
CA PHE A 18 3.13 -0.59 -3.20
C PHE A 18 2.32 -1.15 -2.03
N GLY A 19 2.43 -2.45 -1.76
CA GLY A 19 1.75 -3.06 -0.61
C GLY A 19 2.29 -2.56 0.74
N LEU A 20 3.59 -2.28 0.85
CA LEU A 20 4.20 -1.71 2.06
C LEU A 20 3.65 -0.30 2.33
N GLY A 21 3.52 0.54 1.30
CA GLY A 21 2.92 1.86 1.40
C GLY A 21 1.51 1.78 1.96
N ALA A 22 0.70 0.85 1.43
CA ALA A 22 -0.67 0.64 1.87
C ALA A 22 -0.80 0.15 3.32
N VAL A 23 0.01 -0.83 3.72
CA VAL A 23 0.02 -1.31 5.11
C VAL A 23 0.54 -0.23 6.06
N GLY A 24 1.55 0.54 5.63
CA GLY A 24 2.07 1.67 6.38
C GLY A 24 1.03 2.77 6.58
N ASP A 25 0.24 3.05 5.54
CA ASP A 25 -0.87 3.99 5.57
C ASP A 25 -1.94 3.57 6.58
N VAL A 26 -2.44 2.33 6.50
CA VAL A 26 -3.40 1.79 7.48
C VAL A 26 -2.83 1.83 8.90
N ALA A 27 -1.60 1.41 9.10
CA ALA A 27 -0.99 1.40 10.43
C ALA A 27 -0.87 2.82 11.01
N LEU A 28 -0.38 3.78 10.22
CA LEU A 28 -0.09 5.12 10.69
C LEU A 28 -1.34 6.00 10.71
N PHE A 29 -2.02 6.13 9.58
CA PHE A 29 -3.12 7.08 9.41
C PHE A 29 -4.46 6.51 9.87
N HIS A 30 -4.74 5.21 9.67
CA HIS A 30 -6.01 4.64 10.13
C HIS A 30 -6.00 4.24 11.60
N HIS A 31 -4.87 3.77 12.13
CA HIS A 31 -4.85 3.19 13.48
C HIS A 31 -4.16 4.07 14.52
N VAL A 32 -2.96 4.60 14.24
CA VAL A 32 -2.23 5.43 15.20
C VAL A 32 -2.80 6.83 15.26
N LEU A 33 -2.93 7.49 14.11
CA LEU A 33 -3.41 8.87 14.01
C LEU A 33 -4.93 8.95 13.88
N GLN A 34 -5.57 7.87 13.40
CA GLN A 34 -7.01 7.77 13.19
C GLN A 34 -7.57 8.94 12.36
N TRP A 35 -6.80 9.43 11.40
CA TRP A 35 -7.17 10.57 10.56
C TRP A 35 -8.27 10.22 9.57
N HIS A 36 -8.27 8.99 9.09
CA HIS A 36 -9.29 8.42 8.21
C HIS A 36 -9.24 6.90 8.33
N HIS A 37 -10.37 6.26 8.11
CA HIS A 37 -10.45 4.80 7.87
C HIS A 37 -10.92 4.57 6.45
N LEU A 38 -10.73 3.37 5.91
CA LEU A 38 -10.99 3.07 4.50
C LEU A 38 -12.39 3.52 4.05
N LEU A 39 -13.42 3.35 4.89
CA LEU A 39 -14.82 3.66 4.56
C LEU A 39 -15.36 4.87 5.32
N SER A 40 -14.49 5.68 5.91
CA SER A 40 -14.90 6.73 6.85
C SER A 40 -15.72 7.87 6.24
N ALA A 41 -15.70 8.07 4.91
CA ALA A 41 -16.61 9.01 4.24
C ALA A 41 -18.04 8.47 4.12
N ARG A 42 -18.24 7.16 4.32
CA ARG A 42 -19.52 6.48 4.16
C ARG A 42 -20.07 5.89 5.45
N ILE A 43 -19.18 5.55 6.38
CA ILE A 43 -19.49 4.91 7.66
C ILE A 43 -18.83 5.73 8.76
N ASP A 44 -19.64 6.38 9.59
CA ASP A 44 -19.17 7.26 10.66
C ASP A 44 -18.33 6.51 11.72
N PRO A 45 -17.01 6.78 11.80
CA PRO A 45 -16.12 6.10 12.74
C PRO A 45 -16.28 6.61 14.18
N SER A 46 -17.06 7.67 14.44
CA SER A 46 -17.31 8.20 15.79
C SER A 46 -18.27 7.33 16.60
N THR A 47 -19.04 6.46 15.94
CA THR A 47 -19.88 5.46 16.59
C THR A 47 -19.11 4.16 16.79
N LEU A 48 -19.38 3.44 17.89
CA LEU A 48 -18.71 2.16 18.16
C LEU A 48 -18.97 1.11 17.07
N ASP A 49 -20.17 1.10 16.50
CA ASP A 49 -20.51 0.18 15.41
C ASP A 49 -19.79 0.57 14.11
N GLY A 50 -19.84 1.84 13.74
CA GLY A 50 -19.14 2.35 12.55
C GLY A 50 -17.62 2.19 12.64
N LEU A 51 -17.03 2.37 13.82
CA LEU A 51 -15.61 2.10 14.06
C LEU A 51 -15.28 0.62 13.83
N ARG A 52 -16.10 -0.32 14.32
CA ARG A 52 -15.87 -1.76 14.09
C ARG A 52 -15.93 -2.13 12.62
N GLN A 53 -16.87 -1.55 11.88
CA GLN A 53 -17.00 -1.78 10.44
C GLN A 53 -15.79 -1.23 9.68
N ASN A 54 -15.33 -0.02 10.03
CA ASN A 54 -14.12 0.58 9.46
C ASN A 54 -12.86 -0.25 9.77
N LEU A 55 -12.67 -0.69 11.02
CA LEU A 55 -11.55 -1.56 11.40
C LEU A 55 -11.56 -2.90 10.64
N LEU A 56 -12.74 -3.48 10.41
CA LEU A 56 -12.87 -4.68 9.60
C LEU A 56 -12.45 -4.43 8.15
N ALA A 57 -12.89 -3.31 7.57
CA ALA A 57 -12.54 -2.92 6.21
C ALA A 57 -11.03 -2.66 6.07
N ASP A 58 -10.43 -1.93 7.01
CA ASP A 58 -8.98 -1.68 7.09
C ASP A 58 -8.18 -2.99 7.17
N GLY A 59 -8.65 -3.94 7.98
CA GLY A 59 -8.02 -5.25 8.13
C GLY A 59 -8.10 -6.09 6.85
N VAL A 60 -9.26 -6.14 6.20
CA VAL A 60 -9.43 -6.85 4.92
C VAL A 60 -8.56 -6.23 3.82
N PHE A 61 -8.52 -4.90 3.74
CA PHE A 61 -7.65 -4.19 2.82
C PHE A 61 -6.17 -4.47 3.09
N SER A 62 -5.75 -4.46 4.36
CA SER A 62 -4.39 -4.81 4.76
C SER A 62 -4.01 -6.23 4.37
N LEU A 63 -4.92 -7.22 4.50
CA LEU A 63 -4.66 -8.59 4.05
C LEU A 63 -4.47 -8.68 2.53
N ALA A 64 -5.26 -7.93 1.75
CA ALA A 64 -5.06 -7.85 0.30
C ALA A 64 -3.70 -7.25 -0.04
N MET A 65 -3.30 -6.17 0.63
CA MET A 65 -2.02 -5.49 0.42
C MET A 65 -0.82 -6.32 0.90
N LEU A 66 -0.97 -7.10 1.97
CA LEU A 66 0.00 -8.13 2.35
C LEU A 66 0.16 -9.19 1.25
N GLY A 67 -0.93 -9.58 0.57
CA GLY A 67 -0.87 -10.43 -0.62
C GLY A 67 -0.03 -9.82 -1.74
N VAL A 68 -0.19 -8.51 -2.00
CA VAL A 68 0.64 -7.75 -2.95
C VAL A 68 2.12 -7.75 -2.52
N MET A 69 2.40 -7.49 -1.24
CA MET A 69 3.77 -7.54 -0.70
C MET A 69 4.40 -8.92 -0.86
N LEU A 70 3.66 -9.99 -0.60
CA LEU A 70 4.13 -11.36 -0.76
C LEU A 70 4.40 -11.70 -2.22
N ALA A 71 3.56 -11.23 -3.14
CA ALA A 71 3.78 -11.40 -4.58
C ALA A 71 5.06 -10.68 -5.04
N GLY A 72 5.26 -9.43 -4.63
CA GLY A 72 6.48 -8.67 -4.91
C GLY A 72 7.73 -9.34 -4.33
N THR A 73 7.66 -9.77 -3.08
CA THR A 73 8.71 -10.55 -2.39
C THR A 73 9.03 -11.84 -3.16
N GLY A 74 8.02 -12.59 -3.58
CA GLY A 74 8.19 -13.82 -4.35
C GLY A 74 8.90 -13.60 -5.69
N ILE A 75 8.60 -12.49 -6.38
CA ILE A 75 9.31 -12.09 -7.60
C ILE A 75 10.77 -11.78 -7.28
N VAL A 76 11.05 -10.93 -6.29
CA VAL A 76 12.43 -10.59 -5.89
C VAL A 76 13.21 -11.86 -5.53
N TRP A 77 12.65 -12.70 -4.65
CA TRP A 77 13.26 -13.94 -4.18
C TRP A 77 13.59 -14.90 -5.32
N ARG A 78 12.67 -15.11 -6.26
CA ARG A 78 12.86 -16.02 -7.39
C ARG A 78 13.99 -15.57 -8.31
N ASN A 79 14.11 -14.26 -8.56
CA ASN A 79 15.09 -13.74 -9.51
C ASN A 79 16.47 -13.53 -8.86
N LEU A 80 16.53 -13.17 -7.57
CA LEU A 80 17.78 -13.16 -6.81
C LEU A 80 18.45 -14.54 -6.78
N ASN A 81 17.67 -15.62 -6.66
CA ASN A 81 18.20 -16.99 -6.69
C ASN A 81 18.64 -17.48 -8.08
N ARG A 82 18.45 -16.69 -9.14
CA ARG A 82 18.80 -17.03 -10.52
C ARG A 82 19.97 -16.22 -11.06
N THR A 83 20.35 -15.15 -10.36
CA THR A 83 21.40 -14.24 -10.78
C THR A 83 22.57 -14.30 -9.81
N GLU A 84 23.79 -14.35 -10.34
CA GLU A 84 25.01 -14.19 -9.53
C GLU A 84 25.38 -12.70 -9.35
N ALA A 85 24.66 -11.79 -10.01
CA ALA A 85 24.91 -10.36 -9.94
C ALA A 85 24.41 -9.75 -8.63
N THR A 86 25.29 -9.01 -7.95
CA THR A 86 24.92 -8.25 -6.76
C THR A 86 24.02 -7.08 -7.14
N GLN A 87 22.91 -6.95 -6.41
CA GLN A 87 21.92 -5.89 -6.64
C GLN A 87 22.26 -4.67 -5.77
N PRO A 88 22.45 -3.47 -6.34
CA PRO A 88 22.73 -2.28 -5.54
C PRO A 88 21.55 -1.98 -4.63
N MET A 89 21.77 -1.96 -3.31
CA MET A 89 20.71 -1.74 -2.32
C MET A 89 19.94 -0.44 -2.58
N VAL A 90 20.62 0.61 -3.03
CA VAL A 90 20.02 1.89 -3.43
C VAL A 90 18.92 1.72 -4.49
N ARG A 91 19.09 0.82 -5.46
CA ARG A 91 18.10 0.59 -6.51
C ARG A 91 16.88 -0.16 -5.98
N LEU A 92 17.09 -1.12 -5.09
CA LEU A 92 15.99 -1.87 -4.46
C LEU A 92 15.16 -0.97 -3.56
N VAL A 93 15.82 -0.20 -2.69
CA VAL A 93 15.16 0.79 -1.82
C VAL A 93 14.45 1.85 -2.66
N GLY A 94 15.10 2.37 -3.70
CA GLY A 94 14.49 3.33 -4.63
C GLY A 94 13.22 2.77 -5.29
N ALA A 95 13.26 1.53 -5.80
CA ALA A 95 12.09 0.89 -6.38
C ALA A 95 10.96 0.68 -5.36
N THR A 96 11.28 0.25 -4.14
CA THR A 96 10.33 0.15 -3.02
C THR A 96 9.68 1.49 -2.71
N LEU A 97 10.46 2.58 -2.63
CA LEU A 97 9.94 3.93 -2.38
C LEU A 97 9.04 4.42 -3.52
N VAL A 98 9.41 4.15 -4.78
CA VAL A 98 8.56 4.46 -5.94
C VAL A 98 7.25 3.69 -5.85
N GLY A 99 7.28 2.40 -5.47
CA GLY A 99 6.10 1.59 -5.23
C GLY A 99 5.19 2.18 -4.15
N ALA A 100 5.76 2.56 -3.01
CA ALA A 100 5.01 3.18 -1.92
C ALA A 100 4.39 4.53 -2.35
N GLY A 101 5.14 5.35 -3.08
CA GLY A 101 4.62 6.60 -3.66
C GLY A 101 3.50 6.36 -4.67
N ALA A 102 3.62 5.31 -5.50
CA ALA A 102 2.56 4.92 -6.43
C ALA A 102 1.28 4.47 -5.72
N PHE A 103 1.40 3.81 -4.56
CA PHE A 103 0.25 3.51 -3.71
C PHE A 103 -0.43 4.80 -3.22
N ASN A 104 0.33 5.75 -2.69
CA ASN A 104 -0.23 7.03 -2.22
C ASN A 104 -0.95 7.79 -3.34
N LEU A 105 -0.42 7.74 -4.57
CA LEU A 105 -1.09 8.32 -5.73
C LEU A 105 -2.37 7.54 -6.10
N PHE A 106 -2.33 6.21 -6.06
CA PHE A 106 -3.49 5.37 -6.33
C PHE A 106 -4.60 5.65 -5.32
N ASP A 107 -4.29 5.65 -4.04
CA ASP A 107 -5.24 5.91 -2.96
C ASP A 107 -5.84 7.32 -3.08
N GLY A 108 -4.99 8.36 -3.19
CA GLY A 108 -5.45 9.75 -3.35
C GLY A 108 -6.30 10.02 -4.60
N VAL A 109 -6.13 9.26 -5.69
CA VAL A 109 -6.90 9.44 -6.93
C VAL A 109 -8.10 8.51 -6.97
N VAL A 110 -7.91 7.23 -6.70
CA VAL A 110 -8.93 6.21 -6.86
C VAL A 110 -9.81 6.16 -5.62
N ASP A 111 -9.24 5.94 -4.45
CA ASP A 111 -10.00 5.68 -3.23
C ASP A 111 -10.64 6.98 -2.69
N HIS A 112 -9.91 8.09 -2.74
CA HIS A 112 -10.43 9.41 -2.38
C HIS A 112 -11.26 10.06 -3.51
N TYR A 113 -10.64 10.38 -4.64
CA TYR A 113 -11.28 11.28 -5.62
C TYR A 113 -12.34 10.60 -6.49
N ILE A 114 -12.09 9.36 -6.95
CA ILE A 114 -13.03 8.65 -7.83
C ILE A 114 -14.10 7.91 -7.01
N LEU A 115 -13.68 7.20 -5.97
CA LEU A 115 -14.56 6.33 -5.20
C LEU A 115 -15.14 7.01 -3.96
N ASN A 116 -14.53 8.07 -3.44
CA ASN A 116 -14.98 8.74 -2.21
C ASN A 116 -15.23 7.75 -1.07
N LEU A 117 -14.21 6.92 -0.79
CA LEU A 117 -14.25 5.94 0.30
C LEU A 117 -13.94 6.61 1.64
N HIS A 118 -13.02 7.58 1.64
CA HIS A 118 -12.61 8.36 2.80
C HIS A 118 -12.02 9.73 2.41
N ASP A 119 -11.91 10.64 3.38
CA ASP A 119 -11.29 11.96 3.20
C ASP A 119 -9.85 11.95 3.70
N VAL A 120 -8.96 12.74 3.10
CA VAL A 120 -7.50 12.72 3.41
C VAL A 120 -7.23 13.13 4.86
N VAL A 121 -8.02 14.08 5.37
CA VAL A 121 -7.99 14.52 6.77
C VAL A 121 -9.41 14.79 7.24
N HIS A 122 -9.85 14.08 8.28
CA HIS A 122 -11.02 14.48 9.05
C HIS A 122 -10.68 15.68 9.93
N GLY A 123 -10.88 16.88 9.37
CA GLY A 123 -10.61 18.15 10.07
C GLY A 123 -11.27 19.38 9.45
N THR A 124 -11.70 19.33 8.19
CA THR A 124 -12.55 20.37 7.60
C THR A 124 -13.90 19.78 7.28
N GLN A 125 -14.83 19.90 8.25
CA GLN A 125 -16.20 20.17 7.85
C GLN A 125 -16.17 21.50 7.09
N ALA A 126 -16.34 21.41 5.77
CA ALA A 126 -16.76 22.51 4.91
C ALA A 126 -18.18 22.22 4.46
#